data_AF-A0A2D6KTZ7-F1
#
_entry.id   AF-A0A2D6KTZ7-F1
#
_cell.length_a   1.000
_cell.length_b   1.000
_cell.length_c   1.000
_cell.angle_alpha   90.00
_cell.angle_beta   90.00
_cell.angle_gamma   90.00
#
_symmetry.space_group_name_H-M   'P 1'
#
loop_
_entity.id
_entity.type
_entity.pdbx_description
1 polymer ?
#
loop_
_entity_poly.entity_id
_entity_poly.type
_entity_poly.pdbx_seq_one_letter_code
_entity_poly.pdbx_strand_id
1 'polypeptide(L)' 'MAKFKELKNLGKKEIESKIKELQLDLIKAKVTASKGGKVKIRELRKTLARLNALKNKS' A
#
# COMPACT_ATOMS: atom_id res chain seq x y z
N MET A 1 -8.26 7.31 -3.55
CA MET A 1 -6.89 6.90 -3.95
C MET A 1 -5.90 7.91 -3.36
N ALA A 2 -5.04 7.50 -2.42
CA ALA A 2 -4.09 8.44 -1.79
C ALA A 2 -3.18 9.07 -2.86
N LYS A 3 -3.09 10.41 -2.87
CA LYS A 3 -2.27 11.11 -3.86
C LYS A 3 -0.80 10.86 -3.53
N PHE A 4 0.01 10.55 -4.52
CA PHE A 4 1.45 10.30 -4.33
C PHE A 4 2.17 11.45 -3.61
N LYS A 5 1.66 12.68 -3.76
CA LYS A 5 2.13 13.88 -3.04
C LYS A 5 1.96 13.78 -1.52
N GLU A 6 0.87 13.18 -1.03
CA GLU A 6 0.62 12.99 0.41
C GLU A 6 1.56 11.93 1.00
N LEU A 7 1.91 10.92 0.20
CA LEU A 7 2.84 9.87 0.62
C LEU A 7 4.29 10.37 0.71
N LYS A 8 4.66 11.39 -0.07
CA LYS A 8 6.01 11.98 -0.07
C LYS A 8 6.35 12.74 1.22
N ASN A 9 5.33 13.24 1.93
CA ASN A 9 5.50 14.00 3.16
C ASN A 9 5.58 13.11 4.42
N LEU A 10 5.47 11.78 4.28
CA LEU A 10 5.56 10.85 5.41
C LEU A 10 7.02 10.62 5.81
N GLY A 11 7.29 10.55 7.11
CA GLY A 11 8.60 10.17 7.64
C GLY A 11 8.93 8.69 7.39
N LYS A 12 10.22 8.32 7.43
CA LYS A 12 10.67 6.92 7.19
C LYS A 12 9.91 5.89 8.06
N LYS A 13 9.71 6.20 9.36
CA LYS A 13 8.95 5.34 10.29
C LYS A 13 7.47 5.22 9.93
N GLU A 14 6.86 6.32 9.50
CA GLU A 14 5.45 6.32 9.08
C GLU A 14 5.25 5.54 7.79
N ILE A 15 6.17 5.67 6.84
CA ILE A 15 6.20 4.87 5.60
C ILE A 15 6.25 3.38 5.94
N GLU A 16 7.12 2.97 6.87
CA GLU A 16 7.22 1.55 7.28
C GLU A 16 5.96 1.04 7.99
N SER A 17 5.36 1.83 8.88
CA SER A 17 4.11 1.45 9.54
C SER A 17 2.99 1.26 8.50
N LYS A 18 2.88 2.18 7.55
CA LYS A 18 1.86 2.17 6.50
C LYS A 18 2.05 1.00 5.53
N ILE A 19 3.30 0.61 5.25
CA ILE A 19 3.60 -0.60 4.47
C ILE A 19 3.08 -1.85 5.19
N LYS A 20 3.33 -1.99 6.50
CA LYS A 20 2.87 -3.14 7.29
C LYS A 20 1.35 -3.23 7.33
N GLU A 21 0.67 -2.11 7.56
CA GLU A 21 -0.80 -2.04 7.53
C GLU A 21 -1.36 -2.46 6.16
N LEU A 22 -0.83 -1.89 5.08
CA LEU A 22 -1.29 -2.21 3.72
C LEU A 22 -0.98 -3.64 3.31
N GLN A 23 0.07 -4.26 3.86
CA GLN A 23 0.37 -5.68 3.66
C GLN A 23 -0.68 -6.57 4.34
N LEU A 24 -1.10 -6.25 5.56
CA LEU A 24 -2.18 -6.98 6.25
C LEU A 24 -3.51 -6.84 5.50
N ASP A 25 -3.83 -5.62 5.04
CA ASP A 25 -5.02 -5.38 4.23
C ASP A 25 -4.99 -6.13 2.90
N LEU A 26 -3.81 -6.25 2.28
CA LEU A 26 -3.63 -7.05 1.07
C LEU A 26 -3.89 -8.54 1.35
N ILE A 27 -3.41 -9.07 2.46
CA ILE A 27 -3.63 -10.48 2.85
C ILE A 27 -5.13 -10.71 3.09
N LYS A 28 -5.79 -9.86 3.88
CA LYS A 28 -7.24 -9.92 4.10
C LYS A 28 -8.02 -9.83 2.79
N ALA A 29 -7.63 -8.91 1.90
CA ALA A 29 -8.26 -8.74 0.59
C ALA A 29 -8.05 -9.98 -0.31
N LYS A 30 -6.90 -10.65 -0.23
CA LYS A 30 -6.65 -11.89 -0.97
C LYS A 30 -7.51 -13.05 -0.45
N VAL A 31 -7.60 -13.21 0.87
CA VAL A 31 -8.39 -14.28 1.51
C VAL A 31 -9.89 -14.09 1.24
N THR A 32 -10.37 -12.84 1.20
CA THR A 32 -11.78 -12.51 0.97
C THR A 32 -12.17 -12.39 -0.51
N ALA A 33 -11.20 -12.41 -1.44
CA ALA A 33 -11.48 -12.25 -2.87
C ALA A 33 -12.00 -13.55 -3.50
N SER A 34 -13.28 -13.85 -3.28
CA SER A 34 -13.94 -15.01 -3.90
C SER A 34 -14.25 -14.77 -5.38
N LYS A 35 -14.84 -13.62 -5.79
CA LYS A 35 -15.12 -13.32 -7.22
C LYS A 35 -15.03 -11.84 -7.66
N GLY A 36 -14.85 -10.86 -6.75
CA GLY A 36 -14.87 -9.42 -7.09
C GLY A 36 -13.67 -8.57 -6.62
N GLY A 37 -12.73 -9.14 -5.87
CA GLY A 37 -11.68 -8.37 -5.16
C GLY A 37 -10.48 -7.89 -5.98
N LYS A 38 -10.40 -8.21 -7.28
CA LYS A 38 -9.20 -7.99 -8.11
C LYS A 38 -8.80 -6.50 -8.22
N VAL A 39 -9.77 -5.59 -8.21
CA VAL A 39 -9.53 -4.14 -8.26
C VAL A 39 -8.88 -3.64 -6.98
N LYS A 40 -9.46 -3.98 -5.82
CA LYS A 40 -8.92 -3.60 -4.50
C LYS A 40 -7.50 -4.14 -4.28
N ILE A 41 -7.25 -5.40 -4.65
CA ILE A 41 -5.91 -6.00 -4.61
C ILE A 41 -4.93 -5.24 -5.50
N ARG A 42 -5.34 -4.85 -6.72
CA ARG A 42 -4.50 -4.07 -7.65
C ARG A 42 -4.16 -2.70 -7.08
N GLU A 43 -5.11 -2.01 -6.46
CA GLU A 43 -4.89 -0.69 -5.85
C GLU A 43 -3.96 -0.77 -4.63
N LEU A 44 -4.13 -1.77 -3.77
CA LEU A 44 -3.25 -2.03 -2.63
C LEU A 44 -1.82 -2.30 -3.10
N ARG A 45 -1.63 -3.12 -4.15
CA ARG A 45 -0.31 -3.37 -4.76
C ARG A 45 0.33 -2.10 -5.31
N LYS A 46 -0.43 -1.26 -6.03
CA LYS A 46 0.07 0.02 -6.56
C LYS A 46 0.51 0.96 -5.43
N THR A 47 -0.25 0.99 -4.35
CA THR A 47 0.05 1.85 -3.19
C THR A 47 1.31 1.38 -2.46
N LEU A 48 1.45 0.06 -2.25
CA LEU A 48 2.66 -0.55 -1.70
C LEU A 48 3.89 -0.27 -2.58
N ALA A 49 3.77 -0.40 -3.90
CA ALA A 49 4.88 -0.10 -4.82
C ALA A 49 5.35 1.35 -4.73
N ARG A 50 4.41 2.30 -4.59
CA ARG A 50 4.73 3.73 -4.39
C ARG A 50 5.42 4.00 -3.07
N LEU A 51 4.97 3.37 -1.98
CA LEU A 51 5.60 3.49 -0.66
C LEU A 51 7.01 2.89 -0.64
N ASN A 52 7.20 1.72 -1.25
CA ASN A 52 8.52 1.11 -1.39
C ASN A 52 9.46 1.97 -2.25
N ALA A 53 8.95 2.59 -3.32
CA ALA A 53 9.75 3.51 -4.12
C ALA A 53 10.18 4.77 -3.33
N LEU A 54 9.32 5.27 -2.43
CA LEU A 54 9.68 6.38 -1.53
C LEU A 54 10.71 5.94 -0.49
N LYS A 55 10.54 4.75 0.10
CA LYS A 55 11.50 4.16 1.05
C LYS A 55 12.89 4.01 0.43
N ASN A 56 12.99 3.52 -0.80
CA ASN A 56 14.27 3.28 -1.48
C ASN A 56 14.92 4.56 -2.05
N LYS A 57 14.19 5.67 -2.16
CA LYS A 57 14.72 6.97 -2.59
C LYS A 57 15.21 7.85 -1.44
N SER A 58 15.04 7.41 -0.19
CA SER A 58 15.27 8.21 1.03
C SER A 58 16.49 7.78 1.83
#